data_AF-A0A444UUX1-F1
#
_entry.id   AF-A0A444UUX1-F1
#
_cell.length_a   1.000
_cell.length_b   1.000
_cell.length_c   1.000
_cell.angle_alpha   90.00
_cell.angle_beta   90.00
_cell.angle_gamma   90.00
#
_symmetry.space_group_name_H-M   'P 1'
#
loop_
_entity.id
_entity.type
_entity.pdbx_description
1 polymer ?
#
loop_
_entity_poly.entity_id
_entity_poly.type
_entity_poly.pdbx_seq_one_letter_code
_entity_poly.pdbx_strand_id
1 'polypeptide(L)'
;MKLREQLRCKNLHEFLKELSPAVLDRLYNHPATCLAVFRELPQLAKNYVMRMLFLEQPLPQAAVAYWVKKENQKEHEESTGVLSGLRLWHTQQLPGGLQGLILNPIFKDNLRIALLGG
;
A
#
# COMPACT_ATOMS: atom_id res chain seq x y z
N MET A 1 1.90 -0.34 41.37
CA MET A 1 2.17 -1.65 40.74
C MET A 1 2.39 -1.40 39.25
N LYS A 2 3.65 -1.30 38.79
CA LYS A 2 3.96 -1.04 37.38
C LYS A 2 3.61 -2.31 36.59
N LEU A 3 2.66 -2.22 35.65
CA LEU A 3 2.39 -3.28 34.69
C LEU A 3 3.70 -3.57 33.94
N ARG A 4 4.19 -4.81 33.99
CA ARG A 4 5.25 -5.25 33.09
C ARG A 4 4.66 -5.28 31.68
N GLU A 5 4.97 -4.28 30.87
CA GLU A 5 4.67 -4.33 29.44
C GLU A 5 5.45 -5.52 28.86
N GLN A 6 4.72 -6.55 28.44
CA GLN A 6 5.31 -7.67 27.71
C GLN A 6 5.79 -7.15 26.36
N LEU A 7 7.08 -7.34 26.06
CA LEU A 7 7.64 -7.05 24.74
C LEU A 7 6.93 -7.94 23.71
N ARG A 8 6.07 -7.33 22.89
CA ARG A 8 5.45 -8.00 21.74
C ARG A 8 6.34 -7.79 20.52
N CYS A 9 6.98 -8.85 20.04
CA CYS A 9 7.62 -8.84 18.73
C CYS A 9 6.53 -8.75 17.66
N LYS A 10 6.50 -7.64 16.91
CA LYS A 10 5.63 -7.44 15.76
C LYS A 10 6.48 -7.22 14.53
N ASN A 11 6.02 -7.71 13.38
CA ASN A 11 6.63 -7.30 12.11
C ASN A 11 6.19 -5.88 11.74
N LEU A 12 6.89 -5.27 10.76
CA LEU A 12 6.63 -3.89 10.36
C LEU A 12 5.17 -3.67 9.94
N HIS A 13 4.60 -4.60 9.16
CA HIS A 13 3.23 -4.48 8.66
C HIS A 13 2.19 -4.49 9.78
N GLU A 14 2.35 -5.38 10.76
CA GLU A 14 1.48 -5.45 11.94
C GLU A 14 1.52 -4.17 12.75
N PHE A 15 2.72 -3.63 12.99
CA PHE A 15 2.87 -2.36 13.70
C PHE A 15 2.20 -1.20 12.95
N LEU A 16 2.45 -1.06 11.65
CA LEU A 16 1.91 0.03 10.85
C LEU A 16 0.37 0.00 10.77
N LYS A 17 -0.23 -1.19 10.71
CA LYS A 17 -1.70 -1.36 10.67
C LYS A 17 -2.41 -0.89 11.95
N GLU A 18 -1.71 -0.83 13.08
CA GLU A 18 -2.28 -0.37 14.35
C GLU A 18 -2.23 1.16 14.51
N LEU A 19 -1.44 1.84 13.67
CA LEU A 19 -1.29 3.28 13.73
C LEU A 19 -2.53 3.99 13.18
N SER A 20 -2.82 5.17 13.74
CA SER A 20 -3.92 5.97 13.22
C SER A 20 -3.62 6.46 11.80
N PRO A 21 -4.67 6.71 11.00
CA PRO A 21 -4.54 7.31 9.67
C PRO A 21 -3.61 8.54 9.63
N ALA A 22 -3.76 9.45 10.58
CA ALA A 22 -2.97 10.68 10.66
C ALA A 22 -1.48 10.41 10.93
N VAL A 23 -1.15 9.37 11.70
CA VAL A 23 0.25 8.97 11.95
C VAL A 23 0.84 8.36 10.69
N LEU A 24 0.11 7.48 10.00
CA LEU A 24 0.56 6.91 8.72
C LEU A 24 0.80 7.98 7.66
N ASP A 25 -0.10 8.96 7.55
CA ASP A 25 0.06 10.05 6.59
C ASP A 25 1.33 10.86 6.89
N ARG A 26 1.63 11.14 8.17
CA ARG A 26 2.91 11.78 8.56
C ARG A 26 4.13 10.91 8.25
N LEU A 27 4.04 9.61 8.49
CA LEU A 27 5.12 8.66 8.17
C LEU A 27 5.42 8.62 6.66
N TYR A 28 4.37 8.61 5.83
CA TYR A 28 4.50 8.59 4.38
C TYR A 28 4.90 9.94 3.76
N ASN A 29 4.96 11.02 4.53
CA ASN A 29 5.57 12.28 4.08
C ASN A 29 7.11 12.23 4.04
N HIS A 30 7.73 11.10 4.41
CA HIS A 30 9.18 10.92 4.35
C HIS A 30 9.56 9.86 3.30
N PRO A 31 10.33 10.21 2.25
CA PRO A 31 10.73 9.29 1.18
C PRO A 31 11.42 8.02 1.68
N ALA A 32 12.27 8.13 2.70
CA ALA A 32 12.96 6.98 3.29
C ALA A 32 11.98 5.97 3.90
N THR A 33 10.92 6.45 4.55
CA THR A 33 9.87 5.60 5.13
C THR A 33 9.05 4.92 4.04
N CYS A 34 8.67 5.64 2.98
CA CYS A 34 7.98 5.07 1.83
C CYS A 34 8.80 3.95 1.18
N LEU A 35 10.10 4.16 1.01
CA LEU A 35 11.01 3.15 0.46
C LEU A 35 11.14 1.94 1.37
N ALA A 36 11.25 2.13 2.69
CA ALA A 36 11.30 1.04 3.65
C ALA A 36 10.03 0.19 3.61
N VAL A 37 8.85 0.82 3.63
CA VAL A 37 7.57 0.12 3.53
C VAL A 37 7.45 -0.62 2.20
N PHE A 38 7.81 0.01 1.08
CA PHE A 38 7.82 -0.63 -0.23
C PHE A 38 8.73 -1.87 -0.28
N ARG A 39 9.90 -1.83 0.37
CA ARG A 39 10.84 -2.96 0.42
C ARG A 39 10.30 -4.16 1.19
N GLU A 40 9.48 -3.94 2.22
CA GLU A 40 8.88 -5.01 3.02
C GLU A 40 7.64 -5.65 2.37
N LEU A 41 7.05 -5.02 1.34
CA LEU A 41 5.85 -5.55 0.68
C LEU A 41 6.07 -6.94 0.04
N PRO A 42 5.02 -7.79 -0.01
CA PRO A 42 4.99 -8.99 -0.84
C PRO A 42 5.34 -8.67 -2.30
N GLN A 43 5.94 -9.63 -3.00
CA GLN A 43 6.45 -9.42 -4.35
C GLN A 43 5.35 -8.94 -5.33
N LEU A 44 4.16 -9.53 -5.25
CA LEU A 44 3.03 -9.14 -6.07
C LEU A 44 2.51 -7.72 -5.74
N ALA A 45 2.44 -7.36 -4.46
CA ALA A 45 2.09 -6.01 -4.04
C ALA A 45 3.08 -4.94 -4.56
N LYS A 46 4.39 -5.24 -4.55
CA LYS A 46 5.42 -4.37 -5.16
C LYS A 46 5.16 -4.15 -6.65
N ASN A 47 4.81 -5.21 -7.38
CA ASN A 47 4.49 -5.13 -8.81
C ASN A 47 3.28 -4.22 -9.08
N TYR A 48 2.24 -4.28 -8.23
CA TYR A 48 1.09 -3.38 -8.36
C TYR A 48 1.47 -1.93 -8.14
N VAL A 49 2.20 -1.64 -7.05
CA VAL A 49 2.66 -0.28 -6.75
C VAL A 49 3.49 0.26 -7.90
N MET A 50 4.46 -0.50 -8.42
CA MET A 50 5.30 -0.07 -9.53
C MET A 50 4.52 0.18 -10.82
N ARG A 51 3.53 -0.67 -11.15
CA ARG A 51 2.66 -0.47 -12.33
C ARG A 51 1.79 0.78 -12.21
N MET A 52 1.38 1.13 -10.99
CA MET A 52 0.51 2.27 -10.72
C MET A 52 1.26 3.58 -10.41
N LEU A 53 2.59 3.51 -10.21
CA LEU A 53 3.40 4.62 -9.69
C LEU A 53 3.31 5.91 -10.51
N PHE A 54 3.08 5.80 -11.82
CA PHE A 54 2.96 6.93 -12.75
C PHE A 54 1.55 7.09 -13.32
N LEU A 55 0.56 6.34 -12.82
CA LEU A 55 -0.82 6.51 -13.22
C LEU A 55 -1.42 7.70 -12.48
N GLU A 56 -1.97 8.64 -13.24
CA GLU A 56 -2.67 9.80 -12.67
C GLU A 56 -4.17 9.54 -12.45
N GLN A 57 -4.72 8.50 -13.08
CA GLN A 57 -6.14 8.13 -12.98
C GLN A 57 -6.31 6.81 -12.22
N PRO A 58 -7.41 6.63 -11.47
CA PRO A 58 -7.72 5.37 -10.82
C PRO A 58 -7.90 4.26 -11.85
N LEU A 59 -7.33 3.10 -11.58
CA LEU A 59 -7.45 1.92 -12.45
C LEU A 59 -8.66 1.08 -12.02
N PRO A 60 -9.55 0.64 -12.92
CA PRO A 60 -10.64 -0.26 -12.56
C PRO A 60 -10.15 -1.48 -11.77
N GLN A 61 -10.83 -1.82 -10.67
CA GLN A 61 -10.43 -2.95 -9.81
C GLN A 61 -10.40 -4.28 -10.59
N ALA A 62 -11.32 -4.46 -11.54
CA ALA A 62 -11.32 -5.61 -12.44
C ALA A 62 -10.01 -5.71 -13.26
N ALA A 63 -9.47 -4.59 -13.74
CA ALA A 63 -8.22 -4.57 -14.50
C ALA A 63 -7.02 -5.01 -13.64
N VAL A 64 -6.99 -4.62 -12.35
CA VAL A 64 -5.96 -5.11 -11.41
C VAL A 64 -6.10 -6.62 -11.19
N ALA A 65 -7.32 -7.14 -11.05
CA ALA A 65 -7.55 -8.58 -10.90
C ALA A 65 -7.07 -9.37 -12.12
N TYR A 66 -7.22 -8.82 -13.33
CA TYR A 66 -6.72 -9.44 -14.57
C TYR A 66 -5.20 -9.48 -14.70
N TRP A 67 -4.44 -8.79 -13.85
CA TRP A 67 -2.97 -8.88 -13.86
C TRP A 67 -2.43 -10.22 -13.36
N VAL A 68 -3.29 -11.03 -12.74
CA VAL A 68 -2.92 -12.29 -12.11
C VAL A 68 -3.69 -13.43 -12.76
N LYS A 69 -3.04 -14.59 -12.91
CA LYS A 69 -3.70 -15.81 -13.38
C LYS A 69 -4.68 -16.31 -12.31
N LYS A 70 -5.77 -16.97 -12.73
CA LYS A 70 -6.80 -17.50 -11.82
C LYS A 70 -6.23 -18.38 -10.70
N GLU A 71 -5.16 -19.14 -10.98
CA GLU A 71 -4.47 -20.00 -10.01
C GLU A 71 -3.85 -19.23 -8.83
N ASN A 72 -3.51 -17.95 -9.02
CA ASN A 72 -2.82 -17.11 -8.03
C ASN A 72 -3.78 -16.09 -7.37
N GLN A 73 -5.09 -16.31 -7.44
CA GLN A 73 -6.09 -15.39 -6.90
C GLN A 73 -5.93 -15.16 -5.39
N LYS A 74 -5.50 -16.20 -4.64
CA LYS A 74 -5.22 -16.07 -3.21
C LYS A 74 -4.10 -15.07 -2.92
N GLU A 75 -3.00 -15.12 -3.69
CA GLU A 75 -1.89 -14.17 -3.56
C GLU A 75 -2.32 -12.74 -3.91
N HIS A 76 -3.22 -12.61 -4.89
CA HIS A 76 -3.85 -11.33 -5.23
C HIS A 76 -4.66 -10.76 -4.05
N GLU A 77 -5.53 -11.56 -3.43
CA GLU A 77 -6.31 -11.16 -2.26
C GLU A 77 -5.43 -10.77 -1.06
N GLU A 78 -4.38 -11.55 -0.78
CA GLU A 78 -3.41 -11.23 0.27
C GLU A 78 -2.68 -9.91 -0.02
N SER A 79 -2.17 -9.74 -1.25
CA SER A 79 -1.45 -8.53 -1.66
C SER A 79 -2.33 -7.29 -1.63
N THR A 80 -3.58 -7.41 -2.10
CA THR A 80 -4.53 -6.30 -2.05
C THR A 80 -4.93 -5.95 -0.63
N GLY A 81 -5.12 -6.94 0.24
CA GLY A 81 -5.37 -6.76 1.67
C GLY A 81 -4.20 -6.06 2.39
N VAL A 82 -2.95 -6.39 2.05
CA VAL A 82 -1.76 -5.71 2.58
C VAL A 82 -1.74 -4.23 2.16
N LEU A 83 -1.88 -3.95 0.87
CA LEU A 83 -1.84 -2.57 0.34
C LEU A 83 -2.96 -1.70 0.92
N SER A 84 -4.18 -2.24 1.06
CA SER A 84 -5.31 -1.56 1.68
C SER A 84 -5.11 -1.36 3.18
N GLY A 85 -4.65 -2.39 3.89
CA GLY A 85 -4.40 -2.32 5.34
C GLY A 85 -3.29 -1.32 5.71
N LEU A 86 -2.31 -1.15 4.84
CA LEU A 86 -1.25 -0.15 4.99
C LEU A 86 -1.63 1.23 4.43
N ARG A 87 -2.85 1.40 3.88
CA ARG A 87 -3.33 2.66 3.29
C ARG A 87 -2.42 3.18 2.16
N LEU A 88 -1.79 2.26 1.43
CA LEU A 88 -0.90 2.57 0.30
C LEU A 88 -1.67 2.86 -0.99
N TRP A 89 -2.91 2.39 -1.06
CA TRP A 89 -3.87 2.71 -2.10
C TRP A 89 -5.27 2.78 -1.50
N HIS A 90 -6.21 3.35 -2.26
CA HIS A 90 -7.60 3.50 -1.84
C HIS A 90 -8.54 3.20 -3.01
N THR A 91 -9.78 2.87 -2.68
CA THR A 91 -10.85 2.75 -3.67
C THR A 91 -11.47 4.11 -3.96
N GLN A 92 -11.71 4.40 -5.23
CA GLN A 92 -12.40 5.59 -5.71
C GLN A 92 -13.52 5.18 -6.67
N GLN A 93 -14.67 5.87 -6.62
CA GLN A 93 -15.74 5.65 -7.58
C GLN A 93 -15.37 6.22 -8.95
N LEU A 94 -15.52 5.40 -9.98
CA LEU A 94 -15.36 5.76 -11.38
C LEU A 94 -16.73 6.07 -12.02
N PRO A 95 -16.75 6.78 -13.16
CA PRO A 95 -17.97 6.95 -13.94
C PRO A 95 -18.65 5.60 -14.24
N GLY A 96 -19.98 5.56 -14.13
CA GLY A 96 -20.75 4.32 -14.31
C GLY A 96 -20.82 3.42 -13.08
N GLY A 97 -20.40 3.89 -11.89
CA GLY A 97 -20.54 3.16 -10.63
C GLY A 97 -19.51 2.04 -10.42
N LEU A 98 -18.48 2.01 -11.24
CA LEU A 98 -17.37 1.07 -11.12
C LEU A 98 -16.41 1.50 -10.02
N GLN A 99 -15.74 0.54 -9.39
CA GLN A 99 -14.70 0.83 -8.41
C GLN A 99 -13.32 0.88 -9.09
N GLY A 100 -12.60 1.96 -8.86
CA GLY A 100 -11.21 2.16 -9.24
C GLY A 100 -10.28 2.11 -8.04
N LEU A 101 -9.03 1.74 -8.27
CA LEU A 101 -7.94 1.74 -7.30
C LEU A 101 -6.94 2.83 -7.69
N ILE A 102 -6.54 3.64 -6.71
CA ILE A 102 -5.53 4.69 -6.88
C ILE A 102 -4.54 4.63 -5.72
N LEU A 103 -3.25 4.82 -6.01
CA LEU A 103 -2.23 4.92 -4.96
C LEU A 103 -2.52 6.12 -4.06
N ASN A 104 -2.17 6.00 -2.78
CA ASN A 104 -2.16 7.14 -1.87
C ASN A 104 -1.21 8.21 -2.44
N PRO A 105 -1.67 9.44 -2.71
CA PRO A 105 -0.87 10.44 -3.40
C PRO A 105 0.40 10.81 -2.63
N ILE A 106 0.32 10.91 -1.30
CA ILE A 106 1.48 11.22 -0.44
C ILE A 106 2.53 10.12 -0.56
N PHE A 107 2.10 8.86 -0.48
CA PHE A 107 2.99 7.72 -0.64
C PHE A 107 3.57 7.63 -2.07
N LYS A 108 2.74 7.84 -3.10
CA LYS A 108 3.12 7.83 -4.52
C LYS A 108 4.23 8.84 -4.80
N ASP A 109 4.07 10.07 -4.32
CA ASP A 109 5.03 11.16 -4.56
C ASP A 109 6.34 10.92 -3.84
N ASN A 110 6.28 10.57 -2.55
CA ASN A 110 7.47 10.30 -1.76
C ASN A 110 8.21 9.02 -2.18
N LEU A 111 7.49 8.00 -2.66
CA LEU A 111 8.12 6.82 -3.24
C LEU A 111 8.83 7.14 -4.56
N ARG A 112 8.24 8.00 -5.41
CA ARG A 112 8.90 8.46 -6.65
C ARG A 112 10.22 9.17 -6.33
N ILE A 113 10.21 10.09 -5.37
CA ILE A 113 11.43 10.78 -4.90
C ILE A 113 12.47 9.76 -4.41
N ALA A 114 12.05 8.77 -3.62
CA ALA A 114 12.96 7.79 -3.06
C ALA A 114 13.59 6.85 -4.11
N LEU A 115 12.89 6.58 -5.21
CA LEU A 115 13.36 5.65 -6.26
C LEU A 115 14.14 6.35 -7.37
N LEU A 116 13.75 7.57 -7.73
CA LEU A 116 14.29 8.27 -8.91
C LEU A 116 15.18 9.47 -8.55
N GLY A 117 15.26 9.83 -7.28
CA GLY A 117 15.80 11.13 -6.86
C GLY A 117 14.76 12.24 -6.95
N GLY A 118 14.99 13.30 -6.19
CA GLY A 118 14.19 14.53 -6.19
C GLY A 118 15.07 15.72 -6.56
#